data_AF-A0A151ASG9-F1
#
_entry.id   AF-A0A151ASG9-F1
#
_cell.length_a   1.000
_cell.length_b   1.000
_cell.length_c   1.000
_cell.angle_alpha   90.00
_cell.angle_beta   90.00
_cell.angle_gamma   90.00
#
_symmetry.space_group_name_H-M   'P 1'
#
loop_
_entity.id
_entity.type
_entity.pdbx_description
1 polymer ?
#
loop_
_entity_poly.entity_id
_entity_poly.type
_entity_poly.pdbx_seq_one_letter_code
_entity_poly.pdbx_strand_id
1 'polypeptide(L)'
;MERKKYPVEQKLKIVQECLETGNCAVVARRYGLSSSMVNRWTRNYRRYGEAAFTGNSSKTSKGSQGINSHLKELKETITENEKLKKLLGEKELEIEILKDLLKKTNPHLQIK
;
A
#
# COMPACT_ATOMS: atom_id res chain seq x y z
N MET A 1 -14.08 4.58 -35.91
CA MET A 1 -14.32 5.65 -34.91
C MET A 1 -13.02 5.90 -34.16
N GLU A 2 -12.40 7.05 -34.37
CA GLU A 2 -11.16 7.42 -33.67
C GLU A 2 -11.45 7.77 -32.22
N ARG A 3 -10.66 7.22 -31.29
CA ARG A 3 -10.79 7.54 -29.86
C ARG A 3 -10.07 8.85 -29.59
N LYS A 4 -10.82 9.89 -29.22
CA LYS A 4 -10.25 11.15 -28.73
C LYS A 4 -9.35 10.88 -27.51
N LYS A 5 -8.09 11.30 -27.58
CA LYS A 5 -7.14 11.26 -26.47
C LYS A 5 -7.13 12.62 -25.78
N TYR A 6 -7.13 12.60 -24.45
CA TYR A 6 -6.99 13.81 -23.63
C TYR A 6 -5.66 13.75 -22.88
N PRO A 7 -4.89 14.85 -22.85
CA PRO A 7 -3.66 14.94 -22.05
C PRO A 7 -3.95 14.77 -20.56
N VAL A 8 -2.95 14.34 -19.81
CA VAL A 8 -3.06 14.02 -18.38
C VAL A 8 -3.44 15.27 -17.57
N GLU A 9 -2.76 16.39 -17.84
CA GLU A 9 -2.99 17.67 -17.18
C GLU A 9 -4.45 18.13 -17.31
N GLN A 10 -5.03 17.97 -18.50
CA GLN A 10 -6.43 18.32 -18.74
C GLN A 10 -7.38 17.44 -17.91
N LYS A 11 -7.11 16.13 -17.81
CA LYS A 11 -7.93 15.23 -16.99
C LYS A 11 -7.85 15.59 -15.51
N LEU A 12 -6.65 15.92 -15.01
CA LEU A 12 -6.44 16.33 -13.62
C LEU A 12 -7.21 17.60 -13.29
N LYS A 13 -7.09 18.63 -14.13
CA LYS A 13 -7.82 19.89 -13.96
C LYS A 13 -9.33 19.68 -13.88
N ILE A 14 -9.88 18.89 -14.81
CA ILE A 14 -11.31 18.59 -14.87
C ILE A 14 -11.78 17.85 -13.61
N VAL A 15 -10.99 16.90 -13.11
CA VAL A 15 -11.35 16.14 -11.90
C VAL A 15 -11.25 17.00 -10.64
N GLN A 16 -10.25 17.86 -10.52
CA GLN A 16 -10.14 18.80 -9.40
C GLN A 16 -11.36 19.73 -9.35
N GLU A 17 -11.71 20.34 -10.48
CA GLU A 17 -12.89 21.21 -10.59
C GLU A 17 -14.19 20.46 -10.25
N CYS A 18 -14.29 19.18 -10.60
CA CYS A 18 -15.42 18.32 -10.22
C CYS A 18 -15.51 18.06 -8.71
N LEU A 19 -14.36 17.93 -8.03
CA LEU A 19 -14.30 17.72 -6.59
C LEU A 19 -14.65 19.00 -5.83
N GLU A 20 -14.18 20.15 -6.31
CA GLU A 20 -14.48 21.47 -5.76
C GLU A 20 -15.97 21.84 -5.93
N THR A 21 -16.50 21.65 -7.14
CA THR A 21 -17.90 22.00 -7.45
C THR A 21 -18.89 20.99 -6.89
N GLY A 22 -18.45 19.76 -6.58
CA GLY A 22 -19.31 18.64 -6.19
C GLY A 22 -20.22 18.11 -7.32
N ASN A 23 -20.21 18.75 -8.50
CA ASN A 23 -21.09 18.40 -9.62
C ASN A 23 -20.31 18.13 -10.91
N CYS A 24 -19.99 16.85 -11.14
CA CYS A 24 -19.25 16.41 -12.33
C CYS A 24 -20.00 16.64 -13.66
N ALA A 25 -21.33 16.71 -13.64
CA ALA A 25 -22.13 16.86 -14.86
C ALA A 25 -22.06 18.29 -15.42
N VAL A 26 -22.04 19.29 -14.53
CA VAL A 26 -21.88 20.71 -14.91
C VAL A 26 -20.49 20.93 -15.51
N VAL A 27 -19.45 20.45 -14.82
CA VAL A 27 -18.07 20.53 -15.29
C VAL A 27 -17.92 19.81 -16.65
N ALA A 28 -18.46 18.59 -16.79
CA ALA A 28 -18.40 17.88 -18.07
C ALA A 28 -19.00 18.69 -19.23
N ARG A 29 -20.14 19.35 -19.04
CA ARG A 29 -20.76 20.21 -20.06
C ARG A 29 -19.87 21.41 -20.44
N ARG A 30 -19.22 22.05 -19.47
CA ARG A 30 -18.29 23.17 -19.73
C ARG A 30 -17.13 22.77 -20.66
N TYR A 31 -16.63 21.55 -20.51
CA TYR A 31 -15.53 21.03 -21.34
C TYR A 31 -16.02 20.27 -22.59
N GLY A 32 -17.33 20.24 -22.87
CA GLY A 32 -17.90 19.49 -24.01
C GLY A 32 -17.71 17.97 -23.89
N LEU A 33 -17.61 17.45 -22.67
CA LEU A 33 -17.38 16.04 -22.37
C LEU A 33 -18.65 15.36 -21.87
N SER A 34 -18.69 14.03 -21.99
CA SER A 34 -19.78 13.26 -21.40
C SER A 34 -19.63 13.18 -19.88
N SER A 35 -20.74 13.39 -19.17
CA SER A 35 -20.78 13.26 -17.71
C SER A 35 -20.28 11.89 -17.24
N SER A 36 -20.62 10.82 -17.95
CA SER A 36 -20.16 9.46 -17.62
C SER A 36 -18.64 9.30 -17.70
N MET A 37 -17.98 9.97 -18.66
CA MET A 37 -16.52 9.93 -18.79
C MET A 37 -15.85 10.68 -17.64
N VAL A 38 -16.32 11.88 -17.32
CA VAL A 38 -15.80 12.67 -16.21
C VAL A 38 -16.02 11.97 -14.87
N ASN A 39 -17.21 11.40 -14.64
CA ASN A 39 -17.48 10.58 -13.45
C ASN A 39 -16.53 9.39 -13.31
N ARG A 40 -16.20 8.72 -14.41
CA ARG A 40 -15.20 7.64 -14.42
C ARG A 40 -13.81 8.16 -14.03
N TRP A 41 -13.40 9.30 -14.56
CA TRP A 41 -12.12 9.93 -14.19
C TRP A 41 -12.09 10.31 -12.70
N THR A 42 -13.14 10.95 -12.20
CA THR A 42 -13.24 11.32 -10.77
C THR A 42 -13.22 10.09 -9.86
N ARG A 43 -13.91 9.01 -10.24
CA ARG A 43 -13.88 7.73 -9.49
C ARG A 43 -12.48 7.12 -9.46
N ASN A 44 -11.78 7.11 -10.60
CA ASN A 44 -10.43 6.59 -10.68
C ASN A 44 -9.45 7.45 -9.86
N TYR A 45 -9.58 8.76 -9.90
CA TYR A 45 -8.79 9.68 -9.10
C TYR A 45 -9.00 9.49 -7.60
N ARG A 46 -10.25 9.30 -7.14
CA ARG A 46 -10.51 8.99 -5.71
C ARG A 46 -9.85 7.69 -5.25
N ARG A 47 -9.67 6.71 -6.15
CA ARG A 47 -9.04 5.41 -5.83
C ARG A 47 -7.52 5.42 -5.93
N TYR A 48 -6.97 6.15 -6.89
CA TYR A 48 -5.55 6.03 -7.28
C TYR A 48 -4.81 7.37 -7.33
N GLY A 49 -5.46 8.48 -6.99
CA GLY A 49 -4.89 9.83 -7.10
C GLY A 49 -4.49 10.16 -8.54
N GLU A 50 -3.43 10.94 -8.70
CA GLU A 50 -2.88 11.33 -10.01
C GLU A 50 -2.38 10.14 -10.84
N ALA A 51 -2.00 9.03 -10.18
CA ALA A 51 -1.57 7.79 -10.83
C ALA A 51 -2.69 7.12 -11.67
N ALA A 52 -3.94 7.58 -11.53
CA ALA A 52 -5.05 7.20 -12.39
C ALA A 52 -4.87 7.63 -13.87
N PHE A 53 -4.01 8.61 -14.14
CA PHE A 53 -3.85 9.20 -15.47
C PHE A 53 -2.45 9.02 -16.06
N THR A 54 -1.45 8.77 -15.22
CA THR A 54 -0.06 8.55 -15.64
C THR A 54 0.19 7.06 -15.94
N GLY A 55 -0.31 6.55 -17.07
CA GLY A 55 0.18 5.36 -17.80
C GLY A 55 0.24 3.97 -17.13
N ASN A 56 0.48 3.88 -15.83
CA ASN A 56 0.67 2.64 -15.07
C ASN A 56 -0.65 1.95 -14.73
N SER A 57 -1.77 2.67 -14.88
CA SER A 57 -3.12 2.17 -14.66
C SER A 57 -3.70 1.41 -15.88
N SER A 58 -2.97 1.32 -17.01
CA SER A 58 -3.37 0.48 -18.17
C SER A 58 -3.16 -1.03 -17.95
N LYS A 59 -2.80 -1.46 -16.74
CA LYS A 59 -2.75 -2.88 -16.36
C LYS A 59 -3.88 -3.22 -15.39
N THR A 60 -5.13 -3.05 -15.83
CA THR A 60 -6.36 -3.50 -15.13
C THR A 60 -6.51 -5.03 -15.04
N SER A 61 -5.40 -5.77 -14.98
CA SER A 61 -5.34 -7.21 -14.67
C SER A 61 -4.03 -7.63 -14.00
N LYS A 62 -2.91 -6.91 -14.23
CA LYS A 62 -1.61 -7.19 -13.56
C LYS A 62 -1.36 -6.40 -12.26
N GLY A 63 -2.05 -5.27 -12.05
CA GLY A 63 -1.90 -4.48 -10.81
C GLY A 63 -2.52 -5.15 -9.58
N SER A 64 -3.63 -5.87 -9.76
CA SER A 64 -4.23 -6.71 -8.70
C SER A 64 -3.31 -7.85 -8.28
N GLN A 65 -2.61 -8.48 -9.23
CA GLN A 65 -1.67 -9.56 -8.93
C GLN A 65 -0.45 -9.06 -8.16
N GLY A 66 0.11 -7.89 -8.53
CA GLY A 66 1.23 -7.29 -7.80
C GLY A 66 0.87 -6.84 -6.37
N ILE A 67 -0.34 -6.30 -6.17
CA ILE A 67 -0.80 -5.91 -4.83
C ILE A 67 -1.07 -7.15 -3.97
N ASN A 68 -1.71 -8.18 -4.54
CA ASN A 68 -1.95 -9.44 -3.81
C ASN A 68 -0.65 -10.20 -3.51
N SER A 69 0.32 -10.21 -4.43
CA SER A 69 1.62 -10.84 -4.20
C SER A 69 2.40 -10.10 -3.11
N HIS A 70 2.41 -8.77 -3.15
CA HIS A 70 3.08 -7.96 -2.12
C HIS A 70 2.38 -8.09 -0.76
N LEU A 71 1.05 -8.15 -0.73
CA LEU A 71 0.30 -8.39 0.50
C LEU A 71 0.59 -9.78 1.09
N LYS A 72 0.76 -10.79 0.23
CA LYS A 72 1.12 -12.15 0.65
C LYS A 72 2.54 -12.19 1.23
N GLU A 73 3.50 -11.61 0.53
CA GLU A 73 4.90 -11.51 0.98
C GLU A 73 5.01 -10.73 2.29
N LEU A 74 4.24 -9.65 2.44
CA LEU A 74 4.19 -8.88 3.69
C LEU A 74 3.63 -9.73 4.85
N LYS A 75 2.56 -10.49 4.61
CA LYS A 75 1.99 -11.40 5.63
C LYS A 75 2.99 -12.49 6.02
N GLU A 76 3.64 -13.12 5.05
CA GLU A 76 4.66 -14.14 5.28
C GLU A 76 5.82 -13.55 6.11
N THR A 77 6.30 -12.36 5.75
CA THR A 77 7.35 -11.65 6.48
C THR A 77 6.93 -11.32 7.92
N ILE A 78 5.68 -10.92 8.15
CA ILE A 78 5.17 -10.68 9.51
C ILE A 78 5.16 -11.97 10.31
N THR A 79 4.65 -13.07 9.75
CA THR A 79 4.60 -14.36 10.45
C THR A 79 6.00 -14.90 10.76
N GLU A 80 6.96 -14.68 9.87
CA GLU A 80 8.35 -15.09 10.10
C GLU A 80 8.99 -14.27 11.21
N ASN A 81 8.74 -12.95 11.24
CA ASN A 81 9.18 -12.09 12.34
C ASN A 81 8.60 -12.51 13.69
N GLU A 82 7.31 -12.89 13.73
CA GLU A 82 6.69 -13.38 14.97
C GLU A 82 7.35 -14.67 15.47
N LYS A 83 7.64 -15.62 14.57
CA LYS A 83 8.36 -16.86 14.92
C LYS A 83 9.77 -16.58 15.41
N LEU A 84 10.51 -15.71 14.72
CA LEU A 84 11.88 -15.35 15.11
C LEU A 84 11.91 -14.67 16.48
N LYS A 85 10.96 -13.78 16.76
CA LYS A 85 10.82 -13.16 18.09
C LYS A 85 10.55 -14.19 19.18
N LYS A 86 9.70 -15.19 18.90
CA LYS A 86 9.42 -16.28 19.85
C LYS A 86 10.67 -17.13 20.14
N LEU A 87 11.36 -17.59 19.10
CA LEU A 87 12.59 -18.36 19.24
C LEU A 87 13.68 -17.58 19.99
N LEU A 88 13.81 -16.28 19.69
CA LEU A 88 14.76 -15.42 20.40
C LEU A 88 14.43 -15.34 21.90
N GLY A 89 13.15 -15.18 22.26
CA GLY A 89 12.72 -15.18 23.67
C GLY A 89 13.00 -16.49 24.38
N GLU A 90 12.78 -17.64 23.72
CA GLU A 90 13.11 -18.95 24.27
C GLU A 90 14.61 -19.11 24.53
N LYS A 91 15.45 -18.64 23.60
CA LYS A 91 16.91 -18.66 23.73
C LYS A 91 17.43 -17.73 24.83
N GLU A 92 16.86 -16.54 24.96
CA GLU A 92 17.22 -15.61 26.03
C GLU A 92 16.87 -16.19 27.41
N LEU A 93 15.71 -16.84 27.54
CA LEU A 93 15.30 -17.50 28.77
C LEU A 93 16.20 -18.70 29.12
N GLU A 94 16.60 -19.50 28.12
CA GLU A 94 17.56 -20.59 28.30
C GLU A 94 18.91 -20.06 28.82
N ILE A 95 19.42 -18.97 28.22
CA ILE A 95 20.64 -18.31 28.65
C ILE A 95 20.54 -17.84 30.10
N GLU A 96 19.42 -17.21 30.46
CA GLU A 96 19.25 -16.68 31.83
C GLU A 96 19.22 -17.81 32.87
N ILE A 97 18.52 -18.91 32.58
CA ILE A 97 18.50 -20.09 33.45
C ILE A 97 19.91 -20.68 33.60
N LEU A 98 20.66 -20.83 32.50
CA LEU A 98 22.02 -21.35 32.54
C LEU A 98 22.97 -20.45 33.35
N LYS A 99 22.87 -19.12 33.18
CA LYS A 99 23.61 -18.15 34.00
C LYS A 99 23.28 -18.31 35.49
N ASP A 100 22.01 -18.45 35.82
CA ASP A 100 21.56 -18.63 37.21
C ASP A 100 22.05 -19.95 37.82
N LEU A 101 22.06 -21.04 37.05
CA LEU A 101 22.61 -22.33 37.48
C LEU A 101 24.13 -22.26 37.68
N LEU A 102 24.87 -21.56 36.82
CA LEU A 102 26.31 -21.35 36.97
C LEU A 102 26.63 -20.53 38.22
N LYS A 103 25.88 -19.46 38.51
CA LYS A 103 26.03 -18.68 39.74
C LYS A 103 25.81 -19.53 41.00
N LYS A 104 24.85 -20.45 40.96
CA LYS A 104 24.51 -21.34 42.09
C LYS A 104 25.53 -22.46 42.29
N THR A 105 26.06 -23.03 41.22
CA THR A 105 27.01 -24.16 41.28
C THR A 105 28.45 -23.70 41.51
N ASN A 106 28.82 -22.48 41.08
CA ASN A 106 30.16 -21.93 41.24
C ASN A 106 30.11 -20.48 41.75
N PRO A 107 29.84 -20.26 43.05
CA PRO A 107 29.67 -18.92 43.62
C PRO A 107 30.94 -18.04 43.52
N HIS A 108 32.11 -18.64 43.27
CA HIS A 108 33.40 -17.96 43.09
C HIS A 108 33.65 -17.48 41.65
N LEU A 109 32.89 -17.97 40.66
CA LEU A 109 33.01 -17.62 39.24
C LEU A 109 31.91 -16.63 38.84
N GLN A 110 31.89 -15.45 39.45
CA GLN A 110 30.98 -14.39 39.02
C GLN A 110 31.42 -13.85 37.65
N ILE A 111 30.61 -14.10 36.63
CA ILE A 111 30.82 -13.59 35.26
C ILE A 111 30.51 -12.09 35.27
N LYS A 112 31.51 -11.27 34.91
CA LYS A 112 31.41 -9.80 34.81
C LYS A 112 30.51 -9.36 33.67
#